data_AF-A0A4Z1GD43-F1
#
_entry.id   AF-A0A4Z1GD43-F1
#
_cell.length_a   1.000
_cell.length_b   1.000
_cell.length_c   1.000
_cell.angle_alpha   90.00
_cell.angle_beta   90.00
_cell.angle_gamma   90.00
#
_symmetry.space_group_name_H-M   'P 1'
#
loop_
_entity.id
_entity.type
_entity.pdbx_description
1 polymer ?
#
loop_
_entity_poly.entity_id
_entity_poly.type
_entity_poly.pdbx_seq_one_letter_code
_entity_poly.pdbx_strand_id
1 'polypeptide(L)'
;MSRALDKDAIASMNASDSQKVYDDIVKVFDPHYHSLRNELIDFELLGKGQLPENINTVVLENSVGIPKIKLIQAFVIARKVFFNFKDLDTKYSKEIRDATSVILLTDPEHLTACNARKRLIQSIQKKTVIELGLEVKSELRFVDSLLTSHLNRHTKSPTLWSHRRWLLEFRQSKDLPLDVSRDLTSVVMVAAERHPRNYYAWSHMRWLMESVEGDETAYLTIICNVKRWCLGHPGDTSGWSFLLSCLSSPKFSTATSSIDQKSLICEEVLGMAISLKWKEESLWVFLRTLVASGNITDKCRFAFLQTLEDFKEFSDDAKSQRISQSAHEWYLEYGQNMPPHSIKT
;
A
#
# COMPACT_ATOMS: atom_id res chain seq x y z
N MET A 1 10.79 18.92 -8.97
CA MET A 1 11.80 18.85 -10.05
C MET A 1 11.32 19.69 -11.23
N SER A 2 11.98 20.81 -11.47
CA SER A 2 11.86 21.58 -12.70
C SER A 2 12.59 20.81 -13.82
N ARG A 3 11.87 19.99 -14.58
CA ARG A 3 12.31 19.63 -15.93
C ARG A 3 11.56 20.54 -16.86
N ALA A 4 12.32 21.34 -17.60
CA ALA A 4 11.81 22.15 -18.70
C ALA A 4 10.88 21.28 -19.55
N LEU A 5 9.65 21.76 -19.74
CA LEU A 5 8.70 21.18 -20.68
C LEU A 5 9.42 20.98 -22.01
N ASP A 6 9.33 19.77 -22.54
CA ASP A 6 9.93 19.40 -23.82
C ASP A 6 9.47 20.42 -24.88
N LYS A 7 10.40 20.97 -25.68
CA LYS A 7 10.07 22.06 -26.64
C LYS A 7 8.99 21.63 -27.63
N ASP A 8 8.91 20.33 -27.91
CA ASP A 8 7.87 19.71 -28.73
C ASP A 8 6.48 19.73 -28.08
N ALA A 9 6.40 19.68 -26.75
CA ALA A 9 5.13 19.77 -26.01
C ALA A 9 4.53 21.18 -26.05
N ILE A 10 5.39 22.20 -26.10
CA ILE A 10 4.96 23.62 -26.17
C ILE A 10 4.50 23.97 -27.61
N ALA A 11 5.16 23.41 -28.63
CA ALA A 11 4.86 23.69 -30.03
C ALA A 11 3.51 23.10 -30.51
N SER A 12 2.97 22.09 -29.83
CA SER A 12 1.73 21.40 -30.25
C SER A 12 0.45 21.89 -29.54
N MET A 13 0.51 22.91 -28.69
CA MET A 13 -0.60 23.27 -27.79
C MET A 13 -1.51 24.36 -28.38
N ASN A 14 -2.55 23.96 -29.10
CA ASN A 14 -3.73 24.81 -29.28
C ASN A 14 -4.52 24.89 -27.96
N ALA A 15 -4.92 26.08 -27.54
CA ALA A 15 -5.61 26.29 -26.25
C ALA A 15 -6.96 25.54 -26.16
N SER A 16 -7.72 25.50 -27.27
CA SER A 16 -8.98 24.76 -27.35
C SER A 16 -8.78 23.25 -27.28
N ASP A 17 -7.70 22.73 -27.88
CA ASP A 17 -7.37 21.30 -27.80
C ASP A 17 -6.95 20.91 -26.38
N SER A 18 -6.17 21.76 -25.71
CA SER A 18 -5.73 21.52 -24.32
C SER A 18 -6.90 21.48 -23.32
N GLN A 19 -7.93 22.32 -23.52
CA GLN A 19 -9.14 22.29 -22.68
C GLN A 19 -9.91 20.99 -22.87
N LYS A 20 -10.10 20.54 -24.12
CA LYS A 20 -10.75 19.26 -24.41
C LYS A 20 -10.03 18.09 -23.76
N VAL A 21 -8.69 18.07 -23.83
CA VAL A 21 -7.86 17.04 -23.18
C VAL A 21 -8.09 17.02 -21.66
N TYR A 22 -8.13 18.20 -21.02
CA TYR A 22 -8.45 18.31 -19.60
C TYR A 22 -9.85 17.76 -19.28
N ASP A 23 -10.87 18.17 -20.04
CA ASP A 23 -12.25 17.74 -19.82
C ASP A 23 -12.39 16.22 -19.99
N ASP A 24 -11.72 15.63 -20.99
CA ASP A 24 -11.74 14.18 -21.23
C ASP A 24 -11.06 13.38 -20.11
N ILE A 25 -9.95 13.87 -19.55
CA ILE A 25 -9.31 13.23 -18.40
C ILE A 25 -10.16 13.39 -17.13
N VAL A 26 -10.79 14.55 -16.92
CA VAL A 26 -11.68 14.76 -15.77
C VAL A 26 -12.87 13.80 -15.80
N LYS A 27 -13.47 13.55 -16.97
CA LYS A 27 -14.60 12.62 -17.13
C LYS A 27 -14.28 11.21 -16.62
N VAL A 28 -13.04 10.75 -16.72
CA VAL A 28 -12.62 9.43 -16.21
C VAL A 28 -12.89 9.27 -14.71
N PHE A 29 -12.82 10.36 -13.95
CA PHE A 29 -13.06 10.33 -12.50
C PHE A 29 -14.55 10.36 -12.14
N ASP A 30 -15.44 10.66 -13.09
CA ASP A 30 -16.89 10.72 -12.84
C ASP A 30 -17.46 9.29 -12.67
N PRO A 31 -18.04 8.96 -11.50
CA PRO A 31 -18.65 7.65 -11.24
C PRO A 31 -19.81 7.29 -12.18
N HIS A 32 -20.40 8.26 -12.89
CA HIS A 32 -21.49 8.05 -13.85
C HIS A 32 -21.01 7.86 -15.28
N TYR A 33 -19.76 8.23 -15.57
CA TYR A 33 -19.22 8.16 -16.93
C TYR A 33 -19.01 6.71 -17.39
N HIS A 34 -18.85 5.79 -16.45
CA HIS A 34 -18.75 4.36 -16.70
C HIS A 34 -19.63 3.56 -15.72
N SER A 35 -20.03 2.35 -16.08
CA SER A 35 -20.72 1.41 -15.17
C SER A 35 -19.88 0.98 -13.96
N LEU A 36 -18.70 1.59 -13.75
CA LEU A 36 -17.71 1.40 -12.67
C LEU A 36 -18.19 1.96 -11.32
N ARG A 37 -19.49 1.88 -11.05
CA ARG A 37 -20.08 2.40 -9.82
C ARG A 37 -19.54 1.53 -8.67
N ASN A 38 -18.51 2.04 -7.99
CA ASN A 38 -17.79 1.48 -6.82
C ASN A 38 -16.46 0.74 -7.05
N GLU A 39 -15.98 0.57 -8.29
CA GLU A 39 -14.68 -0.11 -8.54
C GLU A 39 -13.51 0.88 -8.51
N LEU A 40 -12.35 0.43 -8.02
CA LEU A 40 -11.11 1.21 -8.08
C LEU A 40 -10.63 1.33 -9.53
N ILE A 41 -10.15 2.51 -9.90
CA ILE A 41 -9.60 2.77 -11.23
C ILE A 41 -8.13 2.37 -11.25
N ASP A 42 -7.72 1.60 -12.26
CA ASP A 42 -6.33 1.23 -12.51
C ASP A 42 -5.74 2.09 -13.63
N PHE A 43 -4.99 3.13 -13.26
CA PHE A 43 -4.37 4.06 -14.19
C PHE A 43 -3.02 3.54 -14.71
N GLU A 44 -2.80 3.67 -16.01
CA GLU A 44 -1.52 3.45 -16.66
C GLU A 44 -1.12 4.66 -17.52
N LEU A 45 0.13 5.09 -17.39
CA LEU A 45 0.66 6.20 -18.20
C LEU A 45 1.33 5.69 -19.47
N LEU A 46 0.68 5.94 -20.60
CA LEU A 46 1.11 5.46 -21.90
C LEU A 46 2.25 6.32 -22.49
N GLY A 47 3.17 5.65 -23.17
CA GLY A 47 4.24 6.23 -23.96
C GLY A 47 3.77 6.87 -25.27
N LYS A 48 4.70 7.53 -25.96
CA LYS A 48 4.44 8.18 -27.26
C LYS A 48 4.06 7.13 -28.30
N GLY A 49 3.00 7.38 -29.08
CA GLY A 49 2.56 6.53 -30.18
C GLY A 49 1.75 5.29 -29.78
N GLN A 50 1.48 5.06 -28.49
CA GLN A 50 0.65 3.93 -28.04
C GLN A 50 -0.85 4.14 -28.28
N LEU A 51 -1.30 5.38 -28.50
CA LEU A 51 -2.66 5.71 -28.90
C LEU A 51 -2.65 6.63 -30.13
N PRO A 52 -3.68 6.55 -31.00
CA PRO A 52 -3.94 7.55 -32.04
C PRO A 52 -4.02 8.98 -31.48
N GLU A 53 -3.57 9.98 -32.24
CA GLU A 53 -3.43 11.37 -31.76
C GLU A 53 -4.74 12.03 -31.30
N ASN A 54 -5.87 11.59 -31.87
CA ASN A 54 -7.22 12.06 -31.55
C ASN A 54 -7.82 11.42 -30.30
N ILE A 55 -7.13 10.43 -29.69
CA ILE A 55 -7.59 9.73 -28.49
C ILE A 55 -6.79 10.24 -27.29
N ASN A 56 -7.49 10.85 -26.33
CA ASN A 56 -6.88 11.44 -25.14
C ASN A 56 -6.77 10.45 -23.98
N THR A 57 -7.69 9.49 -23.90
CA THR A 57 -7.74 8.43 -22.87
C THR A 57 -8.31 7.17 -23.52
N VAL A 58 -7.90 6.01 -23.03
CA VAL A 58 -8.55 4.73 -23.32
C VAL A 58 -9.06 4.15 -22.02
N VAL A 59 -10.27 3.62 -22.03
CA VAL A 59 -10.89 2.99 -20.87
C VAL A 59 -11.30 1.58 -21.26
N LEU A 60 -10.79 0.60 -20.52
CA LEU A 60 -11.12 -0.81 -20.67
C LEU A 60 -11.50 -1.35 -19.29
N GLU A 61 -12.77 -1.67 -19.09
CA GLU A 61 -13.30 -2.01 -17.77
C GLU A 61 -12.93 -0.93 -16.74
N ASN A 62 -12.23 -1.28 -15.67
CA ASN A 62 -11.74 -0.35 -14.65
C ASN A 62 -10.33 0.20 -14.92
N SER A 63 -9.71 -0.18 -16.04
CA SER A 63 -8.35 0.25 -16.43
C SER A 63 -8.40 1.48 -17.34
N VAL A 64 -7.53 2.45 -17.08
CA VAL A 64 -7.48 3.73 -17.81
C VAL A 64 -6.05 4.00 -18.28
N GLY A 65 -5.86 3.99 -19.59
CA GLY A 65 -4.63 4.40 -20.23
C GLY A 65 -4.65 5.88 -20.60
N ILE A 66 -3.63 6.64 -20.19
CA ILE A 66 -3.49 8.07 -20.50
C ILE A 66 -2.10 8.35 -21.07
N PRO A 67 -1.98 8.87 -22.30
CA PRO A 67 -0.68 9.30 -22.83
C PRO A 67 -0.06 10.40 -21.97
N LYS A 68 1.21 10.23 -21.59
CA LYS A 68 1.93 11.17 -20.72
C LYS A 68 1.88 12.63 -21.22
N ILE A 69 1.95 12.82 -22.54
CA ILE A 69 1.88 14.16 -23.15
C ILE A 69 0.52 14.82 -22.93
N LYS A 70 -0.57 14.05 -23.06
CA LYS A 70 -1.95 14.53 -22.84
C LYS A 70 -2.19 14.86 -21.37
N LEU A 71 -1.65 14.03 -20.45
CA LEU A 71 -1.70 14.33 -19.02
C LEU A 71 -0.98 15.65 -18.68
N ILE A 72 0.19 15.91 -19.27
CA ILE A 72 0.91 17.17 -19.07
C ILE A 72 0.12 18.37 -19.63
N GLN A 73 -0.52 18.21 -20.79
CA GLN A 73 -1.39 19.26 -21.35
C GLN A 73 -2.56 19.58 -20.42
N ALA A 74 -3.26 18.54 -19.92
CA ALA A 74 -4.34 18.70 -18.96
C ALA A 74 -3.87 19.32 -17.65
N PHE A 75 -2.67 18.97 -17.18
CA PHE A 75 -2.08 19.55 -15.97
C PHE A 75 -1.92 21.07 -16.04
N VAL A 76 -1.56 21.62 -17.21
CA VAL A 76 -1.46 23.08 -17.40
C VAL A 76 -2.81 23.76 -17.20
N ILE A 77 -3.89 23.17 -17.76
CA ILE A 77 -5.26 23.69 -17.59
C ILE A 77 -5.71 23.51 -16.14
N ALA A 78 -5.50 22.32 -15.56
CA ALA A 78 -5.86 22.01 -14.18
C ALA A 78 -5.23 22.99 -13.19
N ARG A 79 -3.96 23.37 -13.38
CA ARG A 79 -3.33 24.41 -12.55
C ARG A 79 -4.04 25.75 -12.68
N LYS A 80 -4.33 26.21 -13.89
CA LYS A 80 -5.05 27.48 -14.10
C LYS A 80 -6.40 27.46 -13.39
N VAL A 81 -7.19 26.41 -13.60
CA VAL A 81 -8.49 26.24 -12.93
C VAL A 81 -8.32 26.22 -11.40
N PHE A 82 -7.42 25.38 -10.88
CA PHE A 82 -7.21 25.27 -9.45
C PHE A 82 -6.82 26.59 -8.81
N PHE A 83 -5.85 27.32 -9.35
CA PHE A 83 -5.40 28.59 -8.76
C PHE A 83 -6.45 29.72 -8.88
N ASN A 84 -7.37 29.64 -9.85
CA ASN A 84 -8.49 30.57 -9.95
C ASN A 84 -9.56 30.33 -8.87
N PHE A 85 -9.77 29.06 -8.45
CA PHE A 85 -10.87 28.70 -7.55
C PHE A 85 -10.44 28.28 -6.14
N LYS A 86 -9.16 27.98 -5.88
CA LYS A 86 -8.70 27.34 -4.62
C LYS A 86 -9.02 28.12 -3.33
N ASP A 87 -9.14 29.44 -3.41
CA ASP A 87 -9.41 30.33 -2.27
C ASP A 87 -10.86 30.85 -2.29
N LEU A 88 -11.68 30.38 -3.24
CA LEU A 88 -13.07 30.78 -3.40
C LEU A 88 -14.01 29.82 -2.64
N ASP A 89 -15.28 30.23 -2.55
CA ASP A 89 -16.33 29.52 -1.81
C ASP A 89 -16.61 28.10 -2.37
N THR A 90 -17.14 27.24 -1.50
CA THR A 90 -17.62 25.86 -1.71
C THR A 90 -18.51 25.64 -2.92
N LYS A 91 -19.13 26.70 -3.46
CA LYS A 91 -19.86 26.67 -4.73
C LYS A 91 -19.01 26.20 -5.92
N TYR A 92 -17.69 26.36 -5.85
CA TYR A 92 -16.74 25.87 -6.87
C TYR A 92 -16.10 24.52 -6.51
N SER A 93 -16.77 23.74 -5.65
CA SER A 93 -16.25 22.44 -5.20
C SER A 93 -15.99 21.47 -6.34
N LYS A 94 -16.78 21.51 -7.42
CA LYS A 94 -16.59 20.67 -8.61
C LYS A 94 -15.30 21.05 -9.34
N GLU A 95 -15.08 22.33 -9.62
CA GLU A 95 -13.89 22.83 -10.32
C GLU A 95 -12.62 22.53 -9.52
N ILE A 96 -12.66 22.71 -8.20
CA ILE A 96 -11.55 22.37 -7.32
C ILE A 96 -11.30 20.85 -7.35
N ARG A 97 -12.35 20.02 -7.26
CA ARG A 97 -12.23 18.56 -7.28
C ARG A 97 -11.65 18.06 -8.60
N ASP A 98 -12.19 18.52 -9.73
CA ASP A 98 -11.75 18.13 -11.08
C ASP A 98 -10.29 18.54 -11.31
N ALA A 99 -9.94 19.79 -11.01
CA ALA A 99 -8.59 20.28 -11.19
C ALA A 99 -7.58 19.56 -10.29
N THR A 100 -7.93 19.32 -9.02
CA THR A 100 -7.05 18.60 -8.09
C THR A 100 -6.92 17.12 -8.46
N SER A 101 -7.92 16.49 -9.08
CA SER A 101 -7.81 15.11 -9.58
C SER A 101 -6.72 14.99 -10.64
N VAL A 102 -6.71 15.89 -11.63
CA VAL A 102 -5.66 15.93 -12.66
C VAL A 102 -4.29 16.31 -12.08
N ILE A 103 -4.24 17.27 -11.16
CA ILE A 103 -3.00 17.67 -10.48
C ILE A 103 -2.39 16.48 -9.73
N LEU A 104 -3.17 15.77 -8.91
CA LEU A 104 -2.67 14.65 -8.10
C LEU A 104 -2.38 13.40 -8.94
N LEU A 105 -3.10 13.18 -10.05
CA LEU A 105 -2.74 12.16 -11.03
C LEU A 105 -1.38 12.45 -11.69
N THR A 106 -1.03 13.72 -11.85
CA THR A 106 0.27 14.14 -12.42
C THR A 106 1.39 14.18 -11.39
N ASP A 107 1.12 14.75 -10.21
CA ASP A 107 2.07 14.97 -9.14
C ASP A 107 1.45 14.62 -7.77
N PRO A 108 1.73 13.41 -7.24
CA PRO A 108 1.10 12.94 -6.02
C PRO A 108 1.59 13.69 -4.76
N GLU A 109 2.70 14.43 -4.85
CA GLU A 109 3.26 15.23 -3.75
C GLU A 109 2.71 16.66 -3.67
N HIS A 110 1.67 16.99 -4.45
CA HIS A 110 1.11 18.33 -4.48
C HIS A 110 0.24 18.62 -3.23
N LEU A 111 0.90 18.93 -2.11
CA LEU A 111 0.28 19.16 -0.79
C LEU A 111 -0.88 20.18 -0.82
N THR A 112 -0.75 21.27 -1.57
CA THR A 112 -1.81 22.28 -1.68
C THR A 112 -3.09 21.72 -2.31
N ALA A 113 -2.96 20.78 -3.25
CA ALA A 113 -4.11 20.14 -3.90
C ALA A 113 -4.76 19.15 -2.94
N CYS A 114 -3.97 18.31 -2.26
CA CYS A 114 -4.47 17.43 -1.20
C CYS A 114 -5.22 18.22 -0.10
N ASN A 115 -4.63 19.31 0.39
CA ASN A 115 -5.26 20.15 1.42
C ASN A 115 -6.53 20.84 0.93
N ALA A 116 -6.61 21.24 -0.35
CA ALA A 116 -7.86 21.75 -0.91
C ALA A 116 -8.97 20.69 -0.87
N ARG A 117 -8.66 19.43 -1.20
CA ARG A 117 -9.61 18.32 -1.09
C ARG A 117 -10.04 18.03 0.35
N LYS A 118 -9.12 18.11 1.33
CA LYS A 118 -9.46 18.04 2.77
C LYS A 118 -10.46 19.13 3.16
N ARG A 119 -10.24 20.38 2.72
CA ARG A 119 -11.17 21.49 2.99
C ARG A 119 -12.55 21.24 2.37
N LEU A 120 -12.62 20.67 1.17
CA LEU A 120 -13.90 20.29 0.56
C LEU A 120 -14.65 19.31 1.46
N ILE A 121 -14.00 18.25 1.94
CA ILE A 121 -14.62 17.28 2.86
C ILE A 121 -15.04 17.95 4.18
N GLN A 122 -14.20 18.82 4.74
CA GLN A 122 -14.49 19.54 5.99
C GLN A 122 -15.63 20.55 5.86
N SER A 123 -15.86 21.14 4.67
CA SER A 123 -16.93 22.10 4.46
C SER A 123 -18.34 21.49 4.46
N ILE A 124 -18.44 20.17 4.44
CA ILE A 124 -19.69 19.40 4.31
C ILE A 124 -20.43 19.26 5.67
N GLN A 125 -20.09 20.09 6.66
CA GLN A 125 -20.60 20.01 8.06
C GLN A 125 -22.12 20.03 8.24
N LYS A 126 -22.89 20.47 7.24
CA LYS A 126 -24.37 20.53 7.30
C LYS A 126 -25.08 19.32 6.68
N LYS A 127 -24.34 18.37 6.10
CA LYS A 127 -24.93 17.17 5.47
C LYS A 127 -25.23 16.08 6.49
N THR A 128 -26.16 15.20 6.14
CA THR A 128 -26.47 14.00 6.93
C THR A 128 -25.27 13.05 7.00
N VAL A 129 -25.23 12.18 8.01
CA VAL A 129 -24.17 11.16 8.17
C VAL A 129 -24.02 10.28 6.93
N ILE A 130 -25.14 9.95 6.28
CA ILE A 130 -25.17 9.15 5.05
C ILE A 130 -24.46 9.88 3.90
N GLU A 131 -24.82 11.13 3.66
CA GLU A 131 -24.20 11.94 2.60
C GLU A 131 -22.70 12.17 2.86
N LEU A 132 -22.33 12.42 4.12
CA LEU A 132 -20.92 12.53 4.50
C LEU A 132 -20.16 11.23 4.24
N GLY A 133 -20.78 10.09 4.59
CA GLY A 133 -20.24 8.76 4.32
C GLY A 133 -20.00 8.50 2.83
N LEU A 134 -20.91 8.95 1.96
CA LEU A 134 -20.76 8.84 0.50
C LEU A 134 -19.63 9.71 -0.05
N GLU A 135 -19.50 10.95 0.42
CA GLU A 135 -18.42 11.86 -0.01
C GLU A 135 -17.05 11.34 0.43
N VAL A 136 -16.92 10.87 1.66
CA VAL A 136 -15.66 10.28 2.15
C VAL A 136 -15.36 8.97 1.42
N LYS A 137 -16.37 8.14 1.11
CA LYS A 137 -16.19 6.93 0.29
C LYS A 137 -15.71 7.27 -1.12
N SER A 138 -16.26 8.31 -1.74
CA SER A 138 -15.84 8.79 -3.05
C SER A 138 -14.38 9.29 -3.03
N GLU A 139 -14.01 10.05 -2.00
CA GLU A 139 -12.64 10.53 -1.84
C GLU A 139 -11.65 9.39 -1.55
N LEU A 140 -12.02 8.41 -0.73
CA LEU A 140 -11.23 7.19 -0.54
C LEU A 140 -11.06 6.43 -1.85
N ARG A 141 -12.12 6.25 -2.65
CA ARG A 141 -12.02 5.62 -3.97
C ARG A 141 -11.01 6.34 -4.87
N PHE A 142 -11.04 7.68 -4.88
CA PHE A 142 -10.09 8.48 -5.65
C PHE A 142 -8.64 8.24 -5.20
N VAL A 143 -8.37 8.34 -3.90
CA VAL A 143 -7.01 8.15 -3.35
C VAL A 143 -6.53 6.72 -3.51
N ASP A 144 -7.39 5.74 -3.21
CA ASP A 144 -7.09 4.32 -3.35
C ASP A 144 -6.75 3.99 -4.80
N SER A 145 -7.53 4.50 -5.77
CA SER A 145 -7.23 4.30 -7.20
C SER A 145 -5.82 4.77 -7.54
N LEU A 146 -5.41 5.96 -7.08
CA LEU A 146 -4.04 6.44 -7.31
C LEU A 146 -2.96 5.58 -6.64
N LEU A 147 -3.23 5.08 -5.43
CA LEU A 147 -2.29 4.26 -4.65
C LEU A 147 -2.12 2.84 -5.21
N THR A 148 -3.15 2.29 -5.85
CA THR A 148 -3.18 0.89 -6.34
C THR A 148 -2.93 0.74 -7.84
N SER A 149 -2.90 1.85 -8.58
CA SER A 149 -2.64 1.89 -10.02
C SER A 149 -1.18 1.55 -10.38
N HIS A 150 -0.92 1.30 -11.67
CA HIS A 150 0.43 1.19 -12.28
C HIS A 150 1.21 2.53 -12.31
N LEU A 151 1.20 3.25 -11.19
CA LEU A 151 1.78 4.58 -11.00
C LEU A 151 2.84 4.55 -9.90
N ASN A 152 4.07 4.12 -10.23
CA ASN A 152 5.14 3.87 -9.25
C ASN A 152 5.43 5.04 -8.28
N ARG A 153 5.25 6.29 -8.71
CA ARG A 153 5.42 7.48 -7.85
C ARG A 153 4.29 7.61 -6.83
N HIS A 154 3.06 7.27 -7.23
CA HIS A 154 1.85 7.41 -6.43
C HIS A 154 1.75 6.31 -5.39
N THR A 155 2.04 5.06 -5.76
CA THR A 155 1.99 3.88 -4.88
C THR A 155 2.83 4.06 -3.59
N LYS A 156 3.87 4.90 -3.63
CA LYS A 156 4.75 5.24 -2.50
C LYS A 156 4.65 6.68 -2.03
N SER A 157 3.64 7.42 -2.45
CA SER A 157 3.51 8.82 -2.11
C SER A 157 3.21 9.01 -0.60
N PRO A 158 4.12 9.58 0.20
CA PRO A 158 3.82 9.90 1.59
C PRO A 158 2.62 10.85 1.71
N THR A 159 2.46 11.77 0.75
CA THR A 159 1.34 12.71 0.70
C THR A 159 0.00 11.99 0.53
N LEU A 160 -0.11 11.07 -0.43
CA LEU A 160 -1.36 10.31 -0.64
C LEU A 160 -1.66 9.38 0.53
N TRP A 161 -0.66 8.66 1.07
CA TRP A 161 -0.84 7.82 2.26
C TRP A 161 -1.22 8.62 3.50
N SER A 162 -0.71 9.84 3.66
CA SER A 162 -1.11 10.76 4.74
C SER A 162 -2.54 11.26 4.55
N HIS A 163 -2.93 11.61 3.32
CA HIS A 163 -4.30 12.01 2.99
C HIS A 163 -5.29 10.87 3.24
N ARG A 164 -4.94 9.63 2.86
CA ARG A 164 -5.72 8.43 3.17
C ARG A 164 -5.92 8.22 4.67
N ARG A 165 -4.85 8.32 5.48
CA ARG A 165 -4.95 8.23 6.95
C ARG A 165 -5.90 9.26 7.52
N TRP A 166 -5.76 10.51 7.09
CA TRP A 166 -6.66 11.59 7.49
C TRP A 166 -8.13 11.29 7.18
N LEU A 167 -8.43 10.67 6.02
CA LEU A 167 -9.79 10.25 5.68
C LEU A 167 -10.33 9.17 6.62
N LEU A 168 -9.51 8.19 6.99
CA LEU A 168 -9.91 7.12 7.90
C LEU A 168 -10.11 7.64 9.33
N GLU A 169 -9.22 8.51 9.82
CA GLU A 169 -9.39 9.21 11.10
C GLU A 169 -10.67 10.06 11.09
N PHE A 170 -10.92 10.76 9.99
CA PHE A 170 -12.16 11.53 9.82
C PHE A 170 -13.40 10.63 9.86
N ARG A 171 -13.38 9.44 9.23
CA ARG A 171 -14.47 8.46 9.34
C ARG A 171 -14.70 8.01 10.77
N GLN A 172 -13.65 7.66 11.50
CA GLN A 172 -13.74 7.27 12.91
C GLN A 172 -14.33 8.39 13.76
N SER A 173 -13.92 9.65 13.55
CA SER A 173 -14.47 10.82 14.26
C SER A 173 -15.96 11.08 14.00
N LYS A 174 -16.54 10.38 13.03
CA LYS A 174 -17.95 10.45 12.62
C LYS A 174 -18.69 9.15 12.86
N ASP A 175 -18.12 8.25 13.65
CA ASP A 175 -18.67 6.93 13.97
C ASP A 175 -19.00 6.09 12.71
N LEU A 176 -18.28 6.35 11.62
CA LEU A 176 -18.40 5.56 10.39
C LEU A 176 -17.48 4.34 10.48
N PRO A 177 -17.98 3.13 10.23
CA PRO A 177 -17.18 1.92 10.34
C PRO A 177 -16.02 1.92 9.33
N LEU A 178 -14.90 1.37 9.79
CA LEU A 178 -13.74 1.04 8.98
C LEU A 178 -13.77 -0.44 8.61
N ASP A 179 -13.27 -0.78 7.42
CA ASP A 179 -13.13 -2.16 6.96
C ASP A 179 -11.66 -2.47 6.76
N VAL A 180 -11.02 -2.95 7.83
CA VAL A 180 -9.59 -3.26 7.88
C VAL A 180 -9.23 -4.39 6.93
N SER A 181 -10.13 -5.36 6.75
CA SER A 181 -9.90 -6.51 5.86
C SER A 181 -9.89 -6.07 4.39
N ARG A 182 -10.85 -5.22 4.00
CA ARG A 182 -10.87 -4.61 2.68
C ARG A 182 -9.65 -3.71 2.46
N ASP A 183 -9.26 -2.93 3.46
CA ASP A 183 -8.08 -2.05 3.35
C ASP A 183 -6.78 -2.84 3.17
N LEU A 184 -6.62 -3.96 3.87
CA LEU A 184 -5.51 -4.88 3.66
C LEU A 184 -5.50 -5.41 2.22
N THR A 185 -6.60 -6.03 1.80
CA THR A 185 -6.66 -6.84 0.58
C THR A 185 -6.75 -6.01 -0.69
N SER A 186 -7.55 -4.94 -0.68
CA SER A 186 -7.84 -4.14 -1.87
C SER A 186 -6.91 -2.94 -2.05
N VAL A 187 -6.14 -2.56 -1.01
CA VAL A 187 -5.28 -1.37 -1.06
C VAL A 187 -3.85 -1.68 -0.68
N VAL A 188 -3.58 -2.16 0.54
CA VAL A 188 -2.20 -2.37 1.02
C VAL A 188 -1.50 -3.45 0.20
N MET A 189 -2.11 -4.63 0.04
CA MET A 189 -1.53 -5.73 -0.73
C MET A 189 -1.39 -5.38 -2.21
N VAL A 190 -2.37 -4.71 -2.81
CA VAL A 190 -2.30 -4.27 -4.20
C VAL A 190 -1.17 -3.25 -4.38
N ALA A 191 -1.05 -2.26 -3.49
CA ALA A 191 0.05 -1.29 -3.55
C ALA A 191 1.43 -1.93 -3.28
N ALA A 192 1.49 -3.01 -2.50
CA ALA A 192 2.71 -3.79 -2.29
C ALA A 192 3.07 -4.65 -3.52
N GLU A 193 2.08 -5.17 -4.24
CA GLU A 193 2.25 -5.85 -5.53
C GLU A 193 2.82 -4.89 -6.59
N ARG A 194 2.23 -3.69 -6.69
CA ARG A 194 2.66 -2.67 -7.66
C ARG A 194 4.09 -2.17 -7.40
N HIS A 195 4.50 -2.15 -6.14
CA HIS A 195 5.85 -1.73 -5.77
C HIS A 195 6.44 -2.67 -4.72
N PRO A 196 7.33 -3.62 -5.10
CA PRO A 196 7.97 -4.52 -4.15
C PRO A 196 8.61 -3.76 -2.98
N ARG A 197 8.46 -4.29 -1.76
CA ARG A 197 8.98 -3.71 -0.51
C ARG A 197 8.39 -2.32 -0.22
N ASN A 198 7.09 -2.16 -0.45
CA ASN A 198 6.39 -0.89 -0.21
C ASN A 198 6.24 -0.59 1.28
N TYR A 199 7.27 0.02 1.88
CA TYR A 199 7.26 0.41 3.29
C TYR A 199 6.05 1.31 3.65
N TYR A 200 5.60 2.19 2.75
CA TYR A 200 4.49 3.10 3.05
C TYR A 200 3.15 2.37 3.20
N ALA A 201 2.87 1.40 2.31
CA ALA A 201 1.66 0.58 2.39
C ALA A 201 1.63 -0.24 3.68
N TRP A 202 2.73 -0.93 3.99
CA TRP A 202 2.82 -1.75 5.20
C TRP A 202 2.88 -0.91 6.49
N SER A 203 3.52 0.26 6.46
CA SER A 203 3.47 1.21 7.58
C SER A 203 2.07 1.78 7.80
N HIS A 204 1.30 1.99 6.74
CA HIS A 204 -0.10 2.37 6.86
C HIS A 204 -0.92 1.27 7.53
N MET A 205 -0.69 0.00 7.17
CA MET A 205 -1.38 -1.13 7.79
C MET A 205 -1.06 -1.28 9.28
N ARG A 206 0.21 -1.05 9.71
CA ARG A 206 0.57 -1.03 11.15
C ARG A 206 -0.26 -0.01 11.91
N TRP A 207 -0.26 1.23 11.41
CA TRP A 207 -1.06 2.30 12.00
C TRP A 207 -2.55 1.95 12.07
N LEU A 208 -3.12 1.38 11.00
CA LEU A 208 -4.54 1.01 10.95
C LEU A 208 -4.88 -0.05 12.01
N MET A 209 -4.02 -1.04 12.19
CA MET A 209 -4.22 -2.10 13.18
C MET A 209 -4.10 -1.64 14.63
N GLU A 210 -3.29 -0.60 14.88
CA GLU A 210 -3.20 0.08 16.17
C GLU A 210 -4.43 0.95 16.43
N SER A 211 -4.97 1.60 15.38
CA SER A 211 -6.04 2.60 15.47
C SER A 211 -7.46 2.01 15.55
N VAL A 212 -7.61 0.70 15.40
CA VAL A 212 -8.90 0.00 15.49
C VAL A 212 -8.94 -0.97 16.67
N GLU A 213 -10.05 -0.92 17.39
CA GLU A 213 -10.44 -2.03 18.25
C GLU A 213 -10.99 -3.14 17.36
N GLY A 214 -10.52 -4.37 17.57
CA GLY A 214 -10.92 -5.51 16.77
C GLY A 214 -11.00 -6.75 17.65
N ASP A 215 -11.90 -7.65 17.30
CA ASP A 215 -11.92 -8.97 17.91
C ASP A 215 -10.71 -9.80 17.46
N GLU A 216 -10.36 -10.80 18.27
CA GLU A 216 -9.23 -11.70 18.04
C GLU A 216 -9.34 -12.42 16.68
N THR A 217 -10.55 -12.78 16.24
CA THR A 217 -10.81 -13.50 14.99
C THR A 217 -10.44 -12.67 13.77
N ALA A 218 -10.82 -11.40 13.75
CA ALA A 218 -10.47 -10.45 12.71
C ALA A 218 -8.95 -10.28 12.64
N TYR A 219 -8.28 -10.16 13.80
CA TYR A 219 -6.83 -10.04 13.88
C TYR A 219 -6.11 -11.28 13.32
N LEU A 220 -6.57 -12.48 13.67
CA LEU A 220 -6.04 -13.74 13.13
C LEU A 220 -6.27 -13.87 11.63
N THR A 221 -7.41 -13.40 11.13
CA THR A 221 -7.71 -13.38 9.68
C THR A 221 -6.71 -12.49 8.93
N ILE A 222 -6.38 -11.32 9.48
CA ILE A 222 -5.33 -10.44 8.93
C ILE A 222 -3.98 -11.16 8.88
N ILE A 223 -3.56 -11.80 9.98
CA ILE A 223 -2.31 -12.58 10.03
C ILE A 223 -2.28 -13.67 8.96
N CYS A 224 -3.35 -14.46 8.84
CA CYS A 224 -3.47 -15.51 7.83
C CYS A 224 -3.33 -14.97 6.40
N ASN A 225 -4.02 -13.86 6.09
CA ASN A 225 -3.94 -13.22 4.78
C ASN A 225 -2.54 -12.70 4.48
N VAL A 226 -1.90 -12.04 5.45
CA VAL A 226 -0.54 -11.49 5.30
C VAL A 226 0.47 -12.62 5.12
N LYS A 227 0.41 -13.69 5.93
CA LYS A 227 1.25 -14.87 5.77
C LYS A 227 1.13 -15.44 4.36
N ARG A 228 -0.10 -15.66 3.88
CA ARG A 228 -0.35 -16.14 2.52
C ARG A 228 0.26 -15.22 1.46
N TRP A 229 0.11 -13.91 1.62
CA TRP A 229 0.70 -12.94 0.70
C TRP A 229 2.24 -12.97 0.73
N CYS A 230 2.86 -13.02 1.91
CA CYS A 230 4.31 -13.10 2.07
C CYS A 230 4.90 -14.39 1.48
N LEU A 231 4.19 -15.52 1.56
CA LEU A 231 4.57 -16.76 0.88
C LEU A 231 4.55 -16.62 -0.66
N GLY A 232 3.70 -15.75 -1.22
CA GLY A 232 3.78 -15.37 -2.64
C GLY A 232 4.93 -14.42 -2.96
N HIS A 233 5.52 -13.80 -1.94
CA HIS A 233 6.49 -12.70 -2.06
C HIS A 233 7.68 -12.89 -1.09
N PRO A 234 8.44 -14.00 -1.18
CA PRO A 234 9.48 -14.33 -0.20
C PRO A 234 10.55 -13.22 -0.08
N GLY A 235 10.74 -12.41 -1.12
CA GLY A 235 11.68 -11.28 -1.15
C GLY A 235 11.18 -9.97 -0.52
N ASP A 236 9.94 -9.87 -0.06
CA ASP A 236 9.34 -8.62 0.44
C ASP A 236 9.60 -8.40 1.94
N THR A 237 10.63 -7.64 2.26
CA THR A 237 10.98 -7.32 3.66
C THR A 237 9.91 -6.52 4.40
N SER A 238 9.06 -5.75 3.70
CA SER A 238 8.06 -4.90 4.36
C SER A 238 6.85 -5.72 4.80
N GLY A 239 6.40 -6.67 3.96
CA GLY A 239 5.35 -7.63 4.32
C GLY A 239 5.78 -8.55 5.46
N TRP A 240 6.99 -9.12 5.37
CA TRP A 240 7.54 -9.95 6.45
C TRP A 240 7.70 -9.18 7.77
N SER A 241 8.20 -7.94 7.72
CA SER A 241 8.28 -7.07 8.90
C SER A 241 6.92 -6.75 9.50
N PHE A 242 5.89 -6.54 8.65
CA PHE A 242 4.52 -6.34 9.12
C PHE A 242 3.98 -7.59 9.83
N LEU A 243 4.15 -8.77 9.24
CA LEU A 243 3.73 -10.03 9.85
C LEU A 243 4.39 -10.24 11.22
N LEU A 244 5.70 -10.01 11.32
CA LEU A 244 6.42 -10.08 12.60
C LEU A 244 5.85 -9.09 13.63
N SER A 245 5.54 -7.86 13.21
CA SER A 245 4.91 -6.86 14.08
C SER A 245 3.55 -7.33 14.60
N CYS A 246 2.75 -8.03 13.78
CA CYS A 246 1.47 -8.59 14.22
C CYS A 246 1.68 -9.69 15.27
N LEU A 247 2.61 -10.60 15.02
CA LEU A 247 2.91 -11.71 15.95
C LEU A 247 3.50 -11.21 17.28
N SER A 248 4.22 -10.09 17.27
CA SER A 248 4.77 -9.47 18.47
C SER A 248 3.79 -8.55 19.21
N SER A 249 2.59 -8.30 18.65
CA SER A 249 1.63 -7.40 19.26
C SER A 249 1.03 -7.97 20.55
N PRO A 250 0.80 -7.15 21.60
CA PRO A 250 0.09 -7.59 22.80
C PRO A 250 -1.31 -8.16 22.49
N LYS A 251 -1.99 -7.63 21.46
CA LYS A 251 -3.30 -8.13 20.99
C LYS A 251 -3.25 -9.59 20.55
N PHE A 252 -2.11 -10.04 20.05
CA PHE A 252 -1.89 -11.44 19.68
C PHE A 252 -1.45 -12.27 20.89
N SER A 253 -0.63 -11.71 21.77
CA SER A 253 -0.13 -12.40 22.96
C SER A 253 -1.22 -12.75 23.98
N THR A 254 -2.37 -12.06 23.97
CA THR A 254 -3.53 -12.38 24.82
C THR A 254 -4.28 -13.65 24.38
N ALA A 255 -3.99 -14.20 23.20
CA ALA A 255 -4.56 -15.45 22.73
C ALA A 255 -4.06 -16.64 23.56
N THR A 256 -4.97 -17.52 23.97
CA THR A 256 -4.72 -18.70 24.83
C THR A 256 -3.64 -19.65 24.26
N SER A 257 -3.33 -19.58 22.97
CA SER A 257 -2.36 -20.43 22.27
C SER A 257 -1.36 -19.65 21.39
N SER A 258 -0.98 -18.42 21.78
CA SER A 258 -0.11 -17.56 20.97
C SER A 258 1.26 -18.17 20.61
N ILE A 259 1.87 -18.95 21.52
CA ILE A 259 3.12 -19.68 21.26
C ILE A 259 2.91 -20.77 20.20
N ASP A 260 1.85 -21.56 20.32
CA ASP A 260 1.54 -22.63 19.36
C ASP A 260 1.24 -22.05 17.98
N GLN A 261 0.50 -20.94 17.92
CA GLN A 261 0.20 -20.26 16.66
C GLN A 261 1.46 -19.66 16.00
N LYS A 262 2.34 -19.01 16.76
CA LYS A 262 3.65 -18.53 16.25
C LYS A 262 4.49 -19.69 15.71
N SER A 263 4.50 -20.79 16.44
CA SER A 263 5.24 -22.00 16.07
C SER A 263 4.68 -22.63 14.80
N LEU A 264 3.35 -22.72 14.67
CA LEU A 264 2.69 -23.20 13.46
C LEU A 264 3.03 -22.33 12.25
N ILE A 265 2.96 -21.01 12.38
CA ILE A 265 3.34 -20.08 11.30
C ILE A 265 4.81 -20.25 10.93
N CYS A 266 5.69 -20.38 11.91
CA CYS A 266 7.11 -20.59 11.68
C CYS A 266 7.38 -21.93 10.99
N GLU A 267 6.75 -23.03 11.44
CA GLU A 267 6.86 -24.36 10.83
C GLU A 267 6.37 -24.35 9.36
N GLU A 268 5.25 -23.70 9.07
CA GLU A 268 4.73 -23.57 7.71
C GLU A 268 5.65 -22.75 6.80
N VAL A 269 6.14 -21.59 7.27
CA VAL A 269 7.03 -20.73 6.48
C VAL A 269 8.37 -21.41 6.24
N LEU A 270 8.94 -22.06 7.27
CA LEU A 270 10.18 -22.83 7.17
C LEU A 270 10.01 -24.01 6.20
N GLY A 271 8.92 -24.77 6.33
CA GLY A 271 8.61 -25.90 5.45
C GLY A 271 8.49 -25.48 3.98
N MET A 272 7.82 -24.36 3.71
CA MET A 272 7.75 -23.77 2.36
C MET A 272 9.13 -23.35 1.85
N ALA A 273 9.94 -22.70 2.70
CA ALA A 273 11.27 -22.25 2.34
C ALA A 273 12.20 -23.43 1.96
N ILE A 274 12.14 -24.53 2.70
CA ILE A 274 12.91 -25.74 2.42
C ILE A 274 12.40 -26.41 1.12
N SER A 275 11.09 -26.63 1.03
CA SER A 275 10.46 -27.32 -0.11
C SER A 275 10.74 -26.61 -1.44
N LEU A 276 10.65 -25.28 -1.45
CA LEU A 276 10.88 -24.46 -2.65
C LEU A 276 12.32 -23.96 -2.77
N LYS A 277 13.20 -24.36 -1.84
CA LYS A 277 14.62 -23.94 -1.77
C LYS A 277 14.78 -22.41 -1.83
N TRP A 278 13.91 -21.69 -1.12
CA TRP A 278 13.92 -20.24 -1.06
C TRP A 278 15.15 -19.70 -0.34
N LYS A 279 15.73 -18.65 -0.91
CA LYS A 279 16.99 -18.03 -0.45
C LYS A 279 16.83 -16.52 -0.30
N GLU A 280 15.62 -16.04 -0.15
CA GLU A 280 15.31 -14.63 -0.03
C GLU A 280 15.64 -14.16 1.38
N GLU A 281 16.60 -13.23 1.50
CA GLU A 281 17.06 -12.69 2.78
C GLU A 281 15.91 -12.23 3.68
N SER A 282 14.93 -11.54 3.11
CA SER A 282 13.75 -11.02 3.82
C SER A 282 12.98 -12.12 4.58
N LEU A 283 12.83 -13.30 3.99
CA LEU A 283 12.16 -14.44 4.62
C LEU A 283 13.01 -15.01 5.76
N TRP A 284 14.31 -15.14 5.57
CA TRP A 284 15.21 -15.69 6.59
C TRP A 284 15.41 -14.72 7.76
N VAL A 285 15.36 -13.41 7.50
CA VAL A 285 15.27 -12.37 8.54
C VAL A 285 14.00 -12.53 9.36
N PHE A 286 12.86 -12.82 8.73
CA PHE A 286 11.62 -13.11 9.46
C PHE A 286 11.76 -14.35 10.35
N LEU A 287 12.21 -15.48 9.80
CA LEU A 287 12.36 -16.73 10.53
C LEU A 287 13.32 -16.59 11.72
N ARG A 288 14.54 -16.07 11.49
CA ARG A 288 15.53 -15.92 12.58
C ARG A 288 15.05 -14.98 13.67
N THR A 289 14.31 -13.92 13.32
CA THR A 289 13.80 -12.95 14.30
C THR A 289 12.63 -13.55 15.10
N LEU A 290 11.74 -14.28 14.43
CA LEU A 290 10.62 -14.96 15.10
C LEU A 290 11.15 -16.03 16.06
N VAL A 291 12.12 -16.84 15.64
CA VAL A 291 12.75 -17.88 16.47
C VAL A 291 13.52 -17.28 17.65
N ALA A 292 14.30 -16.22 17.42
CA ALA A 292 15.03 -15.52 18.47
C ALA A 292 14.11 -14.80 19.49
N SER A 293 12.84 -14.54 19.14
CA SER A 293 11.88 -13.91 20.08
C SER A 293 11.53 -14.77 21.29
N GLY A 294 11.93 -16.04 21.32
CA GLY A 294 11.72 -16.98 22.43
C GLY A 294 10.29 -17.52 22.57
N ASN A 295 9.30 -16.89 21.92
CA ASN A 295 7.88 -17.25 22.02
C ASN A 295 7.46 -18.31 20.98
N ILE A 296 8.27 -19.37 20.84
CA ILE A 296 8.01 -20.51 19.95
C ILE A 296 8.36 -21.83 20.68
N THR A 297 7.78 -22.95 20.22
CA THR A 297 8.06 -24.28 20.78
C THR A 297 9.48 -24.74 20.49
N ASP A 298 10.03 -25.58 21.38
CA ASP A 298 11.36 -26.18 21.20
C ASP A 298 11.44 -27.03 19.93
N LYS A 299 10.34 -27.70 19.56
CA LYS A 299 10.24 -28.46 18.29
C LYS A 299 10.51 -27.56 17.09
N CYS A 300 9.82 -26.42 17.01
CA CYS A 300 9.97 -25.46 15.92
C CYS A 300 11.39 -24.87 15.89
N ARG A 301 11.91 -24.51 17.07
CA ARG A 301 13.27 -23.99 17.22
C ARG A 301 14.32 -24.99 16.75
N PHE A 302 14.19 -26.25 17.15
CA PHE A 302 15.10 -27.33 16.75
C PHE A 302 15.06 -27.54 15.23
N ALA A 303 13.87 -27.58 14.63
CA ALA A 303 13.73 -27.72 13.19
C ALA A 303 14.41 -26.57 12.41
N PHE A 304 14.28 -25.33 12.90
CA PHE A 304 14.96 -24.18 12.32
C PHE A 304 16.48 -24.31 12.40
N LEU A 305 17.03 -24.59 13.59
CA LEU A 305 18.48 -24.73 13.79
C LEU A 305 19.07 -25.88 12.97
N GLN A 306 18.38 -27.03 12.91
CA GLN A 306 18.79 -28.15 12.08
C GLN A 306 18.86 -27.75 10.60
N THR A 307 17.88 -26.98 10.11
CA THR A 307 17.88 -26.50 8.72
C THR A 307 19.10 -25.62 8.42
N LEU A 308 19.56 -24.81 9.38
CA LEU A 308 20.74 -23.97 9.20
C LEU A 308 22.04 -24.79 9.14
N GLU A 309 22.14 -25.85 9.95
CA GLU A 309 23.26 -26.80 9.87
C GLU A 309 23.24 -27.57 8.55
N ASP A 310 22.08 -28.03 8.09
CA ASP A 310 21.95 -28.71 6.79
C ASP A 310 22.40 -27.79 5.64
N PHE A 311 22.08 -26.49 5.70
CA PHE A 311 22.55 -25.51 4.72
C PHE A 311 24.06 -25.30 4.76
N LYS A 312 24.69 -25.49 5.92
CA LYS A 312 26.14 -25.35 6.09
C LYS A 312 26.89 -26.59 5.61
N GLU A 313 26.34 -27.78 5.86
CA GLU A 313 26.96 -29.06 5.51
C GLU A 313 26.75 -29.45 4.04
N PHE A 314 25.56 -29.19 3.48
CA PHE A 314 25.16 -29.73 2.18
C PHE A 314 24.98 -28.67 1.08
N SER A 315 25.26 -27.40 1.36
CA SER A 315 25.15 -26.33 0.36
C SER A 315 26.50 -25.77 -0.08
N ASP A 316 26.83 -25.98 -1.36
CA ASP A 316 27.97 -25.35 -2.03
C ASP A 316 27.68 -23.90 -2.46
N ASP A 317 26.47 -23.40 -2.20
CA ASP A 317 26.07 -22.04 -2.60
C ASP A 317 26.45 -21.01 -1.52
N ALA A 318 27.29 -20.05 -1.91
CA ALA A 318 27.71 -18.94 -1.06
C ALA A 318 26.53 -18.15 -0.46
N LYS A 319 25.38 -18.09 -1.14
CA LYS A 319 24.19 -17.41 -0.61
C LYS A 319 23.56 -18.17 0.56
N SER A 320 23.43 -19.48 0.44
CA SER A 320 22.92 -20.35 1.53
C SER A 320 23.84 -20.30 2.76
N GLN A 321 25.15 -20.29 2.55
CA GLN A 321 26.12 -20.17 3.65
C GLN A 321 26.00 -18.83 4.39
N ARG A 322 25.85 -17.71 3.67
CA ARG A 322 25.63 -16.39 4.29
C ARG A 322 24.33 -16.35 5.09
N ILE A 323 23.24 -16.86 4.53
CA ILE A 323 21.94 -16.94 5.21
C ILE A 323 22.07 -17.75 6.52
N SER A 324 22.68 -18.93 6.45
CA SER A 324 22.93 -19.78 7.62
C SER A 324 23.75 -19.06 8.68
N GLN A 325 24.90 -18.48 8.29
CA GLN A 325 25.77 -17.75 9.20
C GLN A 325 25.07 -16.57 9.86
N SER A 326 24.43 -15.69 9.07
CA SER A 326 23.72 -14.52 9.59
C SER A 326 22.50 -14.89 10.45
N ALA A 327 21.83 -16.02 10.17
CA ALA A 327 20.75 -16.51 11.01
C ALA A 327 21.26 -17.06 12.35
N HIS A 328 22.37 -17.80 12.32
CA HIS A 328 23.01 -18.35 13.51
C HIS A 328 23.56 -17.25 14.43
N GLU A 329 24.30 -16.28 13.88
CA GLU A 329 24.81 -15.11 14.61
C GLU A 329 23.67 -14.33 15.29
N TRP A 330 22.58 -14.08 14.56
CA TRP A 330 21.40 -13.41 15.11
C TRP A 330 20.78 -14.20 16.27
N TYR A 331 20.65 -15.52 16.13
CA TYR A 331 20.12 -16.35 17.20
C TYR A 331 21.01 -16.35 18.45
N LEU A 332 22.34 -16.36 18.28
CA LEU A 332 23.27 -16.26 19.41
C LEU A 332 23.17 -14.91 20.14
N GLU A 333 23.04 -13.82 19.39
CA GLU A 333 22.97 -12.46 19.96
C GLU A 333 21.62 -12.19 20.66
N TYR A 334 20.51 -12.57 20.04
CA TYR A 334 19.17 -12.18 20.48
C TYR A 334 18.37 -13.31 21.14
N GLY A 335 18.68 -14.57 20.86
CA GLY A 335 17.94 -15.73 21.36
C GLY A 335 18.35 -16.18 22.77
N GLN A 336 19.47 -15.70 23.32
CA GLN A 336 19.99 -16.13 24.62
C GLN A 336 19.52 -15.32 25.84
N ASN A 337 18.64 -14.33 25.67
CA ASN A 337 18.07 -13.59 26.80
C ASN A 337 16.87 -14.33 27.44
N MET A 338 17.13 -15.51 28.05
CA MET A 338 16.34 -16.15 29.13
C MET A 338 17.25 -17.22 29.80
N PRO A 339 17.23 -17.37 31.14
CA PRO A 339 18.33 -17.95 31.90
C PRO A 339 18.55 -19.45 31.64
N PRO A 340 19.80 -19.94 31.76
CA PRO A 340 20.13 -21.35 31.63
C PRO A 340 19.73 -22.09 32.90
N HIS A 341 18.48 -22.56 32.97
CA HIS A 341 18.12 -23.55 33.98
C HIS A 341 17.65 -24.85 33.32
N SER A 342 18.56 -25.82 33.46
CA SER A 342 18.37 -27.27 33.51
C SER A 342 18.05 -28.01 32.20
N ILE A 343 19.09 -28.16 31.38
CA ILE A 343 19.43 -29.51 30.89
C ILE A 343 20.66 -29.95 31.69
N LYS A 344 20.44 -30.71 32.76
CA LYS A 344 21.49 -31.50 33.41
C LYS A 344 21.34 -32.94 32.94
N THR A 345 22.45 -33.41 32.35
CA THR A 345 22.84 -34.80 32.03
C THR A 345 21.93 -35.60 31.12
#